data_AF-R5JCI2-F1
#
_entry.id   AF-R5JCI2-F1
#
_cell.length_a   1.000
_cell.length_b   1.000
_cell.length_c   1.000
_cell.angle_alpha   90.00
_cell.angle_beta   90.00
_cell.angle_gamma   90.00
#
_symmetry.space_group_name_H-M   'P 1'
#
loop_
_entity.id
_entity.type
_entity.pdbx_description
1 polymer ?
#
loop_
_entity_poly.entity_id
_entity_poly.type
_entity_poly.pdbx_seq_one_letter_code
_entity_poly.pdbx_strand_id
1 'polypeptide(L)'
;MVVGYAAFQSQLKISGTSNIVSNFLVKIINIEVSNIVGGAQDKSEVTTHTDTTATFGTTLQSPGDSITYNITIENQGTIDAVLKTITKTDTSNSAILFTISGVNEGDPLNAGELVTMQVTVTYNPAVTS
;
A
#
# COMPACT_ATOMS: atom_id res chain seq x y z
N MET A 1 -49.18 14.60 -29.73
CA MET A 1 -48.84 13.68 -28.63
C MET A 1 -47.33 13.68 -28.50
N VAL A 2 -46.83 14.18 -27.37
CA VAL A 2 -45.40 14.26 -27.05
C VAL A 2 -44.92 12.93 -26.46
N VAL A 3 -43.60 12.84 -26.29
CA VAL A 3 -42.73 11.78 -25.77
C VAL A 3 -42.26 10.83 -26.88
N GLY A 4 -41.04 10.93 -27.41
CA GLY A 4 -39.79 11.41 -26.82
C GLY A 4 -38.91 10.20 -26.60
N TYR A 5 -38.20 9.80 -27.65
CA TYR A 5 -37.17 8.77 -27.57
C TYR A 5 -35.95 9.35 -26.86
N ALA A 6 -35.64 8.88 -25.67
CA ALA A 6 -34.33 9.09 -25.06
C ALA A 6 -33.50 7.82 -25.27
N ALA A 7 -32.60 7.86 -26.25
CA ALA A 7 -31.46 6.96 -26.29
C ALA A 7 -30.22 7.82 -25.99
N PHE A 8 -29.82 7.83 -24.72
CA PHE A 8 -28.57 8.47 -24.30
C PHE A 8 -27.42 7.50 -24.58
N GLN A 9 -26.68 7.75 -25.65
CA GLN A 9 -25.37 7.13 -25.88
C GLN A 9 -24.30 8.21 -25.81
N SER A 10 -23.66 8.36 -24.66
CA SER A 10 -22.41 9.12 -24.58
C SER A 10 -21.26 8.18 -24.98
N GLN A 11 -20.88 8.19 -26.24
CA GLN A 11 -19.58 7.66 -26.64
C GLN A 11 -18.54 8.73 -26.28
N LEU A 12 -17.91 8.59 -25.10
CA LEU A 12 -16.80 9.45 -24.70
C LEU A 12 -15.59 9.12 -25.57
N LYS A 13 -15.52 9.73 -26.75
CA LYS A 13 -14.35 9.68 -27.63
C LYS A 13 -13.36 10.74 -27.17
N ILE A 14 -12.40 10.34 -26.34
CA ILE A 14 -11.25 11.18 -26.00
C ILE A 14 -10.35 11.22 -27.24
N SER A 15 -10.57 12.20 -28.12
CA SER A 15 -9.64 12.56 -29.18
C SER A 15 -8.79 13.74 -28.71
N GLY A 16 -7.72 13.42 -27.99
CA GLY A 16 -6.65 14.37 -27.69
C GLY A 16 -5.48 14.10 -28.62
N THR A 17 -5.24 14.98 -29.59
CA THR A 17 -3.92 15.07 -30.23
C THR A 17 -3.00 15.81 -29.28
N SER A 18 -2.43 15.10 -28.33
CA SER A 18 -1.26 15.55 -27.60
C SER A 18 -0.43 14.29 -27.36
N ASN A 19 0.88 14.37 -27.57
CA ASN A 19 1.81 13.33 -27.15
C ASN A 19 1.78 13.28 -25.62
N ILE A 20 0.74 12.68 -25.04
CA ILE A 20 0.62 12.51 -23.61
C ILE A 20 1.51 11.32 -23.24
N VAL A 21 2.78 11.60 -23.00
CA VAL A 21 3.66 10.74 -22.20
C VAL A 21 3.37 11.02 -20.72
N SER A 22 2.09 10.94 -20.34
CA SER A 22 1.68 11.03 -18.93
C SER A 22 1.70 9.61 -18.40
N ASN A 23 2.76 9.30 -17.65
CA ASN A 23 2.98 7.99 -17.08
C ASN A 23 2.61 8.09 -15.61
N PHE A 24 1.51 7.45 -15.19
CA PHE A 24 1.26 7.19 -13.78
C PHE A 24 2.12 6.00 -13.36
N LEU A 25 3.07 6.21 -12.45
CA LEU A 25 4.06 5.19 -12.09
C LEU A 25 4.44 5.27 -10.61
N VAL A 26 3.51 4.91 -9.74
CA VAL A 26 3.78 4.77 -8.30
C VAL A 26 4.35 3.38 -8.04
N LYS A 27 5.54 3.32 -7.44
CA LYS A 27 6.24 2.07 -7.16
C LYS A 27 6.79 2.01 -5.75
N ILE A 28 6.76 0.82 -5.16
CA ILE A 28 7.52 0.50 -3.96
C ILE A 28 8.96 0.26 -4.40
N ILE A 29 9.90 1.05 -3.87
CA ILE A 29 11.32 0.97 -4.25
C ILE A 29 12.18 0.32 -3.17
N ASN A 30 11.71 0.30 -1.92
CA ASN A 30 12.45 -0.28 -0.82
C ASN A 30 11.53 -0.79 0.28
N ILE A 31 11.95 -1.86 0.96
CA ILE A 31 11.37 -2.37 2.19
C ILE A 31 12.51 -2.70 3.14
N GLU A 32 12.51 -2.09 4.31
CA GLU A 32 13.54 -2.28 5.33
C GLU A 32 12.91 -2.60 6.68
N VAL A 33 13.58 -3.43 7.47
CA VAL A 33 13.16 -3.69 8.85
C VAL A 33 13.65 -2.53 9.72
N SER A 34 12.71 -1.78 10.29
CA SER A 34 13.02 -0.63 11.14
C SER A 34 13.29 -1.03 12.59
N ASN A 35 12.50 -1.97 13.13
CA ASN A 35 12.59 -2.35 14.53
C ASN A 35 12.05 -3.75 14.77
N ILE A 36 12.69 -4.50 15.67
CA ILE A 36 12.30 -5.84 16.09
C ILE A 36 12.23 -5.87 17.61
N VAL A 37 11.16 -6.42 18.16
CA VAL A 37 10.91 -6.54 19.61
C VAL A 37 10.62 -7.99 19.95
N GLY A 38 11.28 -8.49 21.00
CA GLY A 38 11.08 -9.84 21.52
C GLY A 38 11.78 -10.91 20.67
N GLY A 39 11.10 -12.04 20.46
CA GLY A 39 11.56 -13.15 19.63
C GLY A 39 11.16 -13.03 18.15
N ALA A 40 10.64 -11.87 17.74
CA ALA A 40 10.29 -11.62 16.35
C ALA A 40 11.53 -11.73 15.46
N GLN A 41 11.35 -12.31 14.27
CA GLN A 41 12.38 -12.38 13.24
C GLN A 41 11.76 -12.01 11.90
N ASP A 42 12.48 -11.22 11.12
CA ASP A 42 12.12 -11.04 9.73
C ASP A 42 12.41 -12.32 8.94
N LYS A 43 11.59 -12.59 7.93
CA LYS A 43 11.82 -13.64 6.95
C LYS A 43 12.05 -12.99 5.60
N SER A 44 13.24 -12.42 5.42
CA SER A 44 13.68 -11.74 4.20
C SER A 44 13.44 -12.55 2.91
N GLU A 45 13.48 -13.89 2.96
CA GLU A 45 13.14 -14.74 1.79
C GLU A 45 11.68 -14.59 1.31
N VAL A 46 10.77 -14.21 2.21
CA VAL A 46 9.34 -14.00 1.92
C VAL A 46 9.01 -12.52 1.82
N THR A 47 9.76 -11.67 2.54
CA THR A 47 9.62 -10.21 2.47
C THR A 47 10.03 -9.71 1.09
N THR A 48 9.04 -9.41 0.26
CA THR A 48 9.24 -9.03 -1.14
C THR A 48 8.28 -7.91 -1.49
N HIS A 49 8.65 -7.09 -2.47
CA HIS A 49 7.76 -6.11 -3.06
C HIS A 49 7.67 -6.32 -4.55
N THR A 50 6.51 -5.96 -5.09
CA THR A 50 6.30 -5.67 -6.51
C THR A 50 6.06 -4.18 -6.68
N ASP A 51 5.71 -3.74 -7.88
CA ASP A 51 5.44 -2.33 -8.16
C ASP A 51 4.50 -1.70 -7.11
N THR A 52 3.39 -2.34 -6.76
CA THR A 52 2.39 -1.75 -5.84
C THR A 52 1.98 -2.65 -4.68
N THR A 53 2.57 -3.85 -4.58
CA THR A 53 2.24 -4.81 -3.52
C THR A 53 3.48 -5.10 -2.68
N ALA A 54 3.36 -4.94 -1.36
CA ALA A 54 4.37 -5.41 -0.41
C ALA A 54 3.89 -6.69 0.28
N THR A 55 4.76 -7.68 0.34
CA THR A 55 4.58 -8.92 1.10
C THR A 55 5.60 -8.92 2.24
N PHE A 56 5.15 -9.12 3.47
CA PHE A 56 6.02 -9.15 4.64
C PHE A 56 6.06 -10.57 5.22
N GLY A 57 7.24 -11.16 5.25
CA GLY A 57 7.48 -12.41 5.95
C GLY A 57 7.98 -12.13 7.36
N THR A 58 7.21 -12.51 8.37
CA THR A 58 7.63 -12.39 9.78
C THR A 58 7.47 -13.72 10.48
N THR A 59 8.34 -13.98 11.45
CA THR A 59 8.17 -15.07 12.42
C THR A 59 8.03 -14.44 13.79
N LEU A 60 6.89 -14.66 14.43
CA LEU A 60 6.59 -14.20 15.78
C LEU A 60 6.59 -15.44 16.68
N GLN A 61 7.39 -15.45 17.75
CA GLN A 61 7.57 -16.64 18.60
C GLN A 61 6.64 -16.60 19.82
N SER A 62 6.44 -15.43 20.42
CA SER A 62 5.71 -15.27 21.69
C SER A 62 4.74 -14.08 21.66
N PRO A 63 3.54 -14.18 22.28
CA PRO A 63 2.58 -13.08 22.34
C PRO A 63 3.24 -11.81 22.90
N GLY A 64 3.08 -10.68 22.21
CA GLY A 64 3.77 -9.42 22.50
C GLY A 64 5.00 -9.13 21.62
N ASP A 65 5.49 -10.12 20.87
CA ASP A 65 6.52 -9.91 19.84
C ASP A 65 6.02 -8.91 18.79
N SER A 66 6.90 -8.02 18.31
CA SER A 66 6.54 -7.09 17.25
C SER A 66 7.69 -6.76 16.33
N ILE A 67 7.37 -6.41 15.10
CA ILE A 67 8.33 -6.07 14.05
C ILE A 67 7.76 -4.97 13.18
N THR A 68 8.58 -3.96 12.88
CA THR A 68 8.23 -2.78 12.10
C THR A 68 9.01 -2.74 10.81
N TYR A 69 8.31 -2.52 9.72
CA TYR A 69 8.85 -2.38 8.37
C TYR A 69 8.67 -0.94 7.89
N ASN A 70 9.71 -0.36 7.31
CA ASN A 70 9.66 0.89 6.58
C ASN A 70 9.61 0.59 5.09
N ILE A 71 8.60 1.10 4.41
CA ILE A 71 8.35 0.91 2.99
C ILE A 71 8.48 2.27 2.34
N THR A 72 9.39 2.37 1.37
CA THR A 72 9.57 3.59 0.59
C THR A 72 8.81 3.45 -0.71
N ILE A 73 7.86 4.35 -0.91
CA ILE A 73 7.00 4.45 -2.08
C ILE A 73 7.44 5.70 -2.85
N GLU A 74 7.72 5.55 -4.13
CA GLU A 74 8.13 6.63 -5.02
C GLU A 74 7.11 6.80 -6.14
N ASN A 75 6.73 8.04 -6.42
CA ASN A 75 6.02 8.35 -7.65
C ASN A 75 7.02 8.67 -8.76
N GLN A 76 7.46 7.64 -9.49
CA GLN A 76 8.28 7.77 -10.69
C GLN A 76 7.48 8.23 -11.92
N GLY A 77 6.21 8.61 -11.72
CA GLY A 77 5.35 9.12 -12.76
C GLY A 77 5.65 10.58 -13.11
N THR A 78 5.03 11.05 -14.20
CA THR A 78 5.08 12.46 -14.62
C THR A 78 3.85 13.25 -14.17
N ILE A 79 2.99 12.64 -13.34
CA ILE A 79 1.77 13.23 -12.78
C ILE A 79 1.66 12.98 -11.29
N ASP A 80 0.99 13.91 -10.61
CA ASP A 80 0.74 13.81 -9.18
C ASP A 80 -0.20 12.64 -8.87
N ALA A 81 0.17 11.87 -7.84
CA ALA A 81 -0.58 10.73 -7.35
C ALA A 81 -1.21 11.06 -5.99
N VAL A 82 -2.20 10.28 -5.59
CA VAL A 82 -2.80 10.35 -4.25
C VAL A 82 -2.93 8.93 -3.72
N LEU A 83 -2.49 8.70 -2.48
CA LEU A 83 -2.59 7.41 -1.80
C LEU A 83 -4.05 7.12 -1.47
N LYS A 84 -4.82 6.52 -2.39
CA LYS A 84 -6.27 6.46 -2.26
C LYS A 84 -6.80 5.39 -1.31
N THR A 85 -6.14 4.23 -1.24
CA THR A 85 -6.60 3.11 -0.41
C THR A 85 -5.42 2.26 0.01
N ILE A 86 -5.28 2.01 1.30
CA ILE A 86 -4.27 1.12 1.86
C ILE A 86 -4.98 -0.13 2.35
N THR A 87 -5.21 -1.07 1.43
CA THR A 87 -5.87 -2.33 1.76
C THR A 87 -4.91 -3.23 2.53
N LYS A 88 -5.24 -3.51 3.79
CA LYS A 88 -4.65 -4.62 4.54
C LYS A 88 -5.34 -5.90 4.11
N THR A 89 -4.61 -6.80 3.48
CA THR A 89 -5.08 -8.17 3.33
C THR A 89 -4.86 -8.84 4.67
N ASP A 90 -5.84 -8.69 5.57
CA ASP A 90 -5.85 -9.34 6.87
C ASP A 90 -5.60 -10.83 6.67
N THR A 91 -4.52 -11.32 7.25
CA THR A 91 -4.43 -12.74 7.57
C THR A 91 -5.57 -12.96 8.56
N SER A 92 -6.52 -13.87 8.31
CA SER A 92 -7.74 -14.07 9.13
C SER A 92 -7.49 -14.57 10.56
N ASN A 93 -6.39 -14.15 11.17
CA ASN A 93 -5.87 -14.54 12.45
C ASN A 93 -5.91 -13.33 13.38
N SER A 94 -6.89 -13.30 14.28
CA SER A 94 -7.03 -12.29 15.35
C SER A 94 -5.83 -12.25 16.31
N ALA A 95 -4.90 -13.19 16.20
CA ALA A 95 -3.66 -13.20 16.93
C ALA A 95 -2.60 -12.25 16.33
N ILE A 96 -2.70 -11.80 15.08
CA ILE A 96 -1.72 -10.87 14.50
C ILE A 96 -2.38 -9.51 14.28
N LEU A 97 -1.82 -8.48 14.92
CA LEU A 97 -2.21 -7.09 14.72
C LEU A 97 -1.29 -6.43 13.70
N PHE A 98 -1.88 -5.83 12.67
CA PHE A 98 -1.17 -5.00 11.70
C PHE A 98 -1.55 -3.54 11.91
N THR A 99 -0.56 -2.67 12.10
CA THR A 99 -0.74 -1.23 12.22
C THR A 99 0.08 -0.54 11.14
N ILE A 100 -0.50 0.48 10.51
CA ILE A 100 0.15 1.25 9.44
C ILE A 100 0.22 2.68 9.93
N SER A 101 1.38 3.30 9.77
CA SER A 101 1.69 4.64 10.22
C SER A 101 2.56 5.35 9.17
N GLY A 102 2.67 6.67 9.25
CA GLY A 102 3.54 7.46 8.37
C GLY A 102 2.89 7.93 7.06
N VAL A 103 1.81 7.28 6.61
CA VAL A 103 0.99 7.71 5.47
C VAL A 103 -0.48 7.57 5.78
N ASN A 104 -1.30 8.45 5.21
CA ASN A 104 -2.76 8.42 5.31
C ASN A 104 -3.39 8.26 3.94
N GLU A 105 -4.59 7.68 3.94
CA GLU A 105 -5.43 7.68 2.75
C GLU A 105 -5.81 9.12 2.38
N GLY A 106 -5.56 9.50 1.14
CA GLY A 106 -5.74 10.85 0.63
C GLY A 106 -4.47 11.70 0.63
N ASP A 107 -3.34 11.20 1.14
CA ASP A 107 -2.09 11.96 1.09
C ASP A 107 -1.62 12.15 -0.36
N PRO A 108 -1.30 13.39 -0.78
CA PRO A 108 -0.76 13.66 -2.09
C PRO A 108 0.68 13.16 -2.18
N LEU A 109 1.02 12.54 -3.30
CA LEU A 109 2.37 12.09 -3.66
C LEU A 109 2.71 12.66 -5.03
N ASN A 110 3.32 13.85 -5.04
CA ASN A 110 3.60 14.56 -6.28
C ASN A 110 4.60 13.78 -7.16
N ALA A 111 4.66 14.13 -8.45
CA ALA A 111 5.61 13.50 -9.38
C ALA A 111 7.08 13.65 -8.88
N GLY A 112 7.80 12.53 -8.81
CA GLY A 112 9.17 12.46 -8.30
C GLY A 112 9.29 12.48 -6.77
N GLU A 113 8.18 12.49 -6.04
CA GLU A 113 8.19 12.51 -4.59
C GLU A 113 8.24 11.11 -4.00
N LEU A 114 8.86 11.02 -2.81
CA LEU A 114 9.05 9.80 -2.06
C LEU A 114 8.28 9.92 -0.75
N VAL A 115 7.60 8.84 -0.36
CA VAL A 115 6.92 8.75 0.92
C VAL A 115 7.27 7.46 1.61
N THR A 116 7.39 7.51 2.93
CA THR A 116 7.73 6.34 3.74
C THR A 116 6.53 5.91 4.57
N MET A 117 6.03 4.71 4.27
CA MET A 117 4.99 4.04 5.05
C MET A 117 5.64 3.11 6.07
N GLN A 118 5.20 3.14 7.31
CA GLN A 118 5.61 2.20 8.35
C GLN A 118 4.52 1.18 8.59
N VAL A 119 4.88 -0.10 8.62
CA VAL A 119 3.96 -1.21 8.91
C VAL A 119 4.51 -1.95 10.12
N THR A 120 3.79 -1.90 11.24
CA THR A 120 4.13 -2.62 12.45
C THR A 120 3.21 -3.84 12.60
N VAL A 121 3.82 -5.02 12.59
CA VAL A 121 3.19 -6.32 12.83
C VAL A 121 3.46 -6.70 14.27
N THR A 122 2.40 -6.96 15.04
CA THR A 122 2.49 -7.31 16.46
C THR A 122 1.72 -8.59 16.71
N TYR A 123 2.32 -9.52 17.43
CA TYR A 123 1.62 -10.69 17.92
C TYR A 123 0.79 -10.31 19.15
N ASN A 124 -0.52 -10.48 19.06
CA ASN A 124 -1.50 -10.04 20.04
C ASN A 124 -1.17 -10.64 21.43
N PRO A 125 -0.80 -9.82 22.42
CA PRO A 125 -0.48 -10.32 23.76
C PRO A 125 -1.72 -10.89 24.48
N ALA A 126 -2.93 -10.58 24.01
CA ALA A 126 -4.17 -11.13 24.55
C ALA A 126 -4.43 -12.58 24.11
N VAL A 127 -3.64 -13.12 23.17
CA VAL A 127 -3.72 -14.55 22.81
C VAL A 127 -2.95 -15.34 23.86
N THR A 128 -3.67 -15.71 24.91
CA THR A 128 -3.20 -16.69 25.90
C THR A 128 -3.30 -18.08 25.28
N SER A 129 -2.14 -18.75 25.18
CA SER A 129 -2.06 -20.17 24.80
C SER A 129 -2.73 -21.08 25.82
#